data_AF-A0AAV1ZBR6-F1
#
_entry.id   AF-A0AAV1ZBR6-F1
#
_cell.length_a   1.000
_cell.length_b   1.000
_cell.length_c   1.000
_cell.angle_alpha   90.00
_cell.angle_beta   90.00
_cell.angle_gamma   90.00
#
_symmetry.space_group_name_H-M   'P 1'
#
loop_
_entity.id
_entity.type
_entity.pdbx_description
1 polymer ?
#
loop_
_entity_poly.entity_id
_entity_poly.type
_entity_poly.pdbx_seq_one_letter_code
_entity_poly.pdbx_strand_id
1 'polypeptide(L)'
;MFASIRSRNLRLCALLLKNSEELPIIFSRENVRCFSSNIFRKNHLFKSKVCLNTLCCHQTIYTSSSNLSKDYYKILGVPRSASQKEIKKAYYELAKKNHPDINKGDPQAESKFQAVSEAYEVLGDENKRRQYDQFGTAAHTEFPGAGAAGGFHGFSSSSIDPEELFRNIFQGFRSGFPESDFAESQQSYGTHEVAMDLTFEQAARGVNKDINISVQDTCPSCNGSRSQPGSKPVKCSHCNGTGYESISTGPFLMRSTCRRCHGTKTVVKDPCNVCEGRGTTVQRKKVTVPVPAGVEDGQTVRMSLPNKKELFIKFKVARSNYFRRDGADIHSDVAISLSQALLGGSIKVKGLYEDLAVKIAPGTSSHTKIRLEGKGIKRVSSYGYGDHILNIKIKIPQKLSQKQKALVTAFAELETDTPGSVEGVVLTNQGKIATTGDDYVYQIRAVLNPVDSNVESSKKKNG
;
A
#
# COMPACT_ATOMS: atom_id res chain seq x y z
N MET A 1 25.68 38.39 53.79
CA MET A 1 25.35 39.61 53.03
C MET A 1 25.23 39.18 51.57
N PHE A 2 24.06 39.33 50.94
CA PHE A 2 23.80 40.26 49.82
C PHE A 2 24.79 40.07 48.65
N ALA A 3 24.43 39.93 47.38
CA ALA A 3 23.23 40.19 46.55
C ALA A 3 23.74 40.06 45.08
N SER A 4 22.98 40.02 43.97
CA SER A 4 21.57 39.79 43.62
C SER A 4 21.46 39.83 42.06
N ILE A 5 20.28 39.53 41.50
CA ILE A 5 19.79 39.89 40.13
C ILE A 5 20.43 39.17 38.91
N ARG A 6 19.75 38.89 37.77
CA ARG A 6 18.35 38.55 37.37
C ARG A 6 18.28 38.47 35.82
N SER A 7 17.43 37.55 35.31
CA SER A 7 16.75 37.55 33.98
C SER A 7 17.59 37.16 32.72
N ARG A 8 17.03 36.85 31.52
CA ARG A 8 15.63 36.94 31.01
C ARG A 8 15.32 36.01 29.79
N ASN A 9 14.12 35.41 29.80
CA ASN A 9 13.20 35.04 28.68
C ASN A 9 13.64 34.30 27.37
N LEU A 10 13.13 33.06 27.25
CA LEU A 10 12.22 32.52 26.21
C LEU A 10 12.25 32.97 24.72
N ARG A 11 12.40 31.94 23.86
CA ARG A 11 11.57 31.53 22.69
C ARG A 11 11.16 32.55 21.61
N LEU A 12 11.46 32.18 20.35
CA LEU A 12 10.43 32.11 19.31
C LEU A 12 10.51 30.76 18.56
N CYS A 13 9.48 30.45 17.76
CA CYS A 13 9.23 29.12 17.20
C CYS A 13 8.88 29.19 15.70
N ALA A 14 9.03 28.04 15.04
CA ALA A 14 8.28 27.61 13.85
C ALA A 14 8.65 28.14 12.44
N LEU A 15 9.04 27.15 11.62
CA LEU A 15 8.45 26.78 10.32
C LEU A 15 8.71 27.57 9.01
N LEU A 16 8.89 26.74 7.97
CA LEU A 16 8.52 26.88 6.55
C LEU A 16 9.48 27.52 5.52
N LEU A 17 9.53 26.83 4.37
CA LEU A 17 9.92 27.26 3.01
C LEU A 17 11.44 27.52 2.80
N LYS A 18 12.14 26.71 2.00
CA LYS A 18 12.22 26.64 0.51
C LYS A 18 13.24 27.63 -0.09
N ASN A 19 13.99 27.10 -1.06
CA ASN A 19 14.75 27.78 -2.12
C ASN A 19 16.11 28.43 -1.75
N SER A 20 16.89 28.71 -2.81
CA SER A 20 18.28 29.22 -2.85
C SER A 20 19.33 28.25 -2.28
N GLU A 21 20.26 27.71 -3.08
CA GLU A 21 21.50 28.37 -3.59
C GLU A 21 22.53 28.57 -2.46
N GLU A 22 23.83 28.34 -2.60
CA GLU A 22 24.67 27.65 -3.61
C GLU A 22 26.11 27.56 -3.00
N LEU A 23 27.12 27.16 -3.79
CA LEU A 23 28.56 27.33 -3.53
C LEU A 23 29.21 26.44 -2.42
N PRO A 24 30.56 26.35 -2.35
CA PRO A 24 31.61 26.84 -3.26
C PRO A 24 32.44 25.69 -3.90
N ILE A 25 33.49 25.90 -4.72
CA ILE A 25 34.89 26.04 -4.24
C ILE A 25 35.89 26.46 -5.34
N ILE A 26 36.51 27.63 -5.14
CA ILE A 26 37.95 27.99 -5.20
C ILE A 26 38.79 27.66 -6.47
N PHE A 27 39.33 28.69 -7.17
CA PHE A 27 40.76 29.08 -7.07
C PHE A 27 41.06 30.50 -7.62
N SER A 28 42.28 30.99 -7.37
CA SER A 28 42.58 32.40 -7.09
C SER A 28 43.21 33.25 -8.22
N ARG A 29 43.10 34.58 -8.00
CA ARG A 29 43.78 35.74 -8.63
C ARG A 29 45.17 35.49 -9.25
N GLU A 30 45.43 36.12 -10.41
CA GLU A 30 46.27 37.34 -10.47
C GLU A 30 46.21 38.16 -11.79
N ASN A 31 46.27 39.49 -11.60
CA ASN A 31 46.61 40.65 -12.44
C ASN A 31 46.65 40.68 -14.01
N VAL A 32 45.76 41.54 -14.55
CA VAL A 32 46.07 42.81 -15.28
C VAL A 32 46.77 42.80 -16.67
N ARG A 33 45.95 43.11 -17.69
CA ARG A 33 46.15 43.92 -18.92
C ARG A 33 46.91 43.37 -20.16
N CYS A 34 46.16 43.48 -21.26
CA CYS A 34 46.47 43.44 -22.69
C CYS A 34 47.84 43.97 -23.16
N PHE A 35 48.40 43.37 -24.24
CA PHE A 35 48.49 44.04 -25.56
C PHE A 35 48.77 43.08 -26.76
N SER A 36 48.19 43.43 -27.92
CA SER A 36 48.49 43.09 -29.34
C SER A 36 49.26 41.83 -29.81
N SER A 37 48.52 40.91 -30.45
CA SER A 37 48.67 40.40 -31.84
C SER A 37 50.04 40.17 -32.56
N ASN A 38 50.18 38.98 -33.18
CA ASN A 38 50.60 38.72 -34.57
C ASN A 38 50.26 37.25 -34.92
N ILE A 39 49.28 36.89 -35.77
CA ILE A 39 49.21 36.88 -37.26
C ILE A 39 50.36 36.11 -37.96
N PHE A 40 50.03 35.03 -38.69
CA PHE A 40 50.47 34.57 -40.04
C PHE A 40 50.39 33.01 -40.14
N ARG A 41 50.10 32.32 -41.27
CA ARG A 41 49.45 32.64 -42.58
C ARG A 41 49.32 31.35 -43.43
N LYS A 42 48.37 31.33 -44.39
CA LYS A 42 48.39 30.78 -45.79
C LYS A 42 47.21 29.83 -46.09
N ASN A 43 46.46 29.89 -47.21
CA ASN A 43 46.51 30.67 -48.47
C ASN A 43 45.05 30.94 -49.00
N HIS A 44 44.68 32.16 -49.43
CA HIS A 44 44.37 32.62 -50.82
C HIS A 44 43.22 31.89 -51.59
N LEU A 45 42.33 32.47 -52.42
CA LEU A 45 41.98 33.82 -52.97
C LEU A 45 40.52 33.72 -53.52
N PHE A 46 39.61 34.72 -53.58
CA PHE A 46 39.55 35.98 -54.35
C PHE A 46 38.40 36.84 -53.74
N LYS A 47 38.59 38.08 -53.24
CA LYS A 47 38.57 39.40 -53.91
C LYS A 47 37.28 39.83 -54.66
N SER A 48 36.48 40.70 -54.03
CA SER A 48 36.16 42.04 -54.58
C SER A 48 35.86 43.03 -53.43
N LYS A 49 36.14 44.33 -53.62
CA LYS A 49 36.03 45.40 -52.59
C LYS A 49 34.75 46.22 -52.81
N VAL A 50 34.16 46.76 -51.74
CA VAL A 50 34.02 48.23 -51.49
C VAL A 50 33.94 48.43 -49.96
N CYS A 51 34.57 49.49 -49.44
CA CYS A 51 34.36 49.98 -48.07
C CYS A 51 33.62 51.32 -48.14
N LEU A 52 32.74 51.62 -47.18
CA LEU A 52 32.87 52.81 -46.32
C LEU A 52 31.83 52.81 -45.18
N ASN A 53 32.19 53.55 -44.13
CA ASN A 53 31.47 53.82 -42.88
C ASN A 53 29.93 53.81 -42.94
N THR A 54 29.29 53.20 -41.95
CA THR A 54 28.45 53.86 -40.92
C THR A 54 28.06 52.82 -39.86
N LEU A 55 27.81 53.22 -38.60
CA LEU A 55 27.29 52.32 -37.58
C LEU A 55 25.94 51.75 -38.03
N CYS A 56 25.80 50.43 -38.07
CA CYS A 56 24.51 49.77 -38.19
C CYS A 56 24.44 48.57 -37.25
N CYS A 57 23.41 48.54 -36.42
CA CYS A 57 23.17 47.47 -35.47
C CYS A 57 22.68 46.23 -36.22
N HIS A 58 23.57 45.28 -36.48
CA HIS A 58 23.19 43.99 -37.03
C HIS A 58 23.03 42.96 -35.93
N GLN A 59 21.80 42.47 -35.76
CA GLN A 59 21.51 41.23 -35.07
C GLN A 59 22.43 40.13 -35.62
N THR A 60 23.23 39.52 -34.75
CA THR A 60 23.89 38.26 -35.06
C THR A 60 22.81 37.19 -35.16
N ILE A 61 22.34 36.96 -36.39
CA ILE A 61 21.58 35.77 -36.75
C ILE A 61 22.46 34.58 -36.43
N TYR A 62 22.12 33.85 -35.36
CA TYR A 62 22.72 32.55 -35.12
C TYR A 62 22.35 31.66 -36.30
N THR A 63 23.37 31.26 -37.08
CA THR A 63 23.21 30.22 -38.09
C THR A 63 22.63 29.00 -37.40
N SER A 64 21.43 28.59 -37.81
CA SER A 64 20.74 27.45 -37.22
C SER A 64 21.65 26.23 -37.27
N SER A 65 22.08 25.78 -36.08
CA SER A 65 22.58 24.41 -35.94
C SER A 65 21.49 23.51 -36.50
N SER A 66 21.82 22.69 -37.49
CA SER A 66 20.88 21.76 -38.10
C SER A 66 20.20 20.99 -36.99
N ASN A 67 18.85 21.01 -36.95
CA ASN A 67 18.06 20.25 -35.98
C ASN A 67 18.69 18.86 -35.82
N LEU A 68 19.20 18.55 -34.63
CA LEU A 68 19.81 17.24 -34.34
C LEU A 68 18.71 16.19 -34.08
N SER A 69 17.68 16.23 -34.93
CA SER A 69 16.60 15.27 -35.00
C SER A 69 17.22 13.91 -35.31
N LYS A 70 16.96 12.92 -34.43
CA LYS A 70 17.46 11.56 -34.61
C LYS A 70 17.04 11.03 -35.99
N ASP A 71 18.03 10.80 -36.87
CA ASP A 71 17.84 10.10 -38.14
C ASP A 71 17.76 8.59 -37.86
N TYR A 72 16.55 8.04 -37.71
CA TYR A 72 16.36 6.62 -37.38
C TYR A 72 16.96 5.68 -38.42
N TYR A 73 16.97 6.08 -39.69
CA TYR A 73 17.65 5.37 -40.78
C TYR A 73 19.17 5.27 -40.56
N LYS A 74 19.82 6.33 -40.05
CA LYS A 74 21.26 6.32 -39.72
C LYS A 74 21.54 5.45 -38.48
N ILE A 75 20.64 5.46 -37.49
CA ILE A 75 20.76 4.64 -36.27
C ILE A 75 20.67 3.15 -36.60
N LEU A 76 19.77 2.75 -37.51
CA LEU A 76 19.68 1.37 -38.00
C LEU A 76 20.71 1.02 -39.09
N GLY A 77 21.48 1.98 -39.59
CA GLY A 77 22.49 1.77 -40.64
C GLY A 77 21.91 1.43 -42.02
N VAL A 78 20.68 1.84 -42.31
CA VAL A 78 19.96 1.52 -43.56
C VAL A 78 19.67 2.78 -44.40
N PRO A 79 19.62 2.69 -45.74
CA PRO A 79 19.22 3.82 -46.58
C PRO A 79 17.73 4.16 -46.40
N ARG A 80 17.34 5.41 -46.66
CA ARG A 80 15.92 5.83 -46.58
C ARG A 80 14.99 5.05 -47.53
N SER A 81 15.53 4.50 -48.61
CA SER A 81 14.83 3.63 -49.57
C SER A 81 14.70 2.17 -49.13
N ALA A 82 15.18 1.78 -47.94
CA ALA A 82 15.20 0.38 -47.51
C ALA A 82 13.80 -0.24 -47.42
N SER A 83 13.68 -1.52 -47.77
CA SER A 83 12.43 -2.26 -47.60
C SER A 83 12.17 -2.59 -46.12
N GLN A 84 10.90 -2.82 -45.75
CA GLN A 84 10.53 -3.17 -44.37
C GLN A 84 11.19 -4.48 -43.90
N LYS A 85 11.55 -5.37 -44.84
CA LYS A 85 12.34 -6.59 -44.58
C LYS A 85 13.80 -6.28 -44.23
N GLU A 86 14.42 -5.31 -44.91
CA GLU A 86 15.79 -4.85 -44.60
C GLU A 86 15.85 -4.15 -43.24
N ILE A 87 14.89 -3.26 -42.95
CA ILE A 87 14.76 -2.57 -41.65
C ILE A 87 14.67 -3.60 -40.51
N LYS A 88 13.80 -4.60 -40.64
CA LYS A 88 13.65 -5.69 -39.67
C LYS A 88 14.93 -6.53 -39.53
N LYS A 89 15.65 -6.80 -40.64
CA LYS A 89 16.91 -7.54 -40.60
C LYS A 89 18.01 -6.75 -39.86
N ALA A 90 18.17 -5.46 -40.20
CA ALA A 90 19.14 -4.58 -39.56
C ALA A 90 18.88 -4.43 -38.06
N TYR A 91 17.61 -4.29 -37.65
CA TYR A 91 17.21 -4.31 -36.25
C TYR A 91 17.69 -5.58 -35.53
N TYR A 92 17.40 -6.78 -36.05
CA TYR A 92 17.86 -8.02 -35.39
C TYR A 92 19.38 -8.15 -35.33
N GLU A 93 20.11 -7.72 -36.35
CA GLU A 93 21.58 -7.74 -36.34
C GLU A 93 22.16 -6.78 -35.30
N LEU A 94 21.57 -5.59 -35.12
CA LEU A 94 22.01 -4.60 -34.12
C LEU A 94 21.55 -4.96 -32.69
N ALA A 95 20.31 -5.43 -32.53
CA ALA A 95 19.77 -5.89 -31.25
C ALA A 95 20.58 -7.07 -30.69
N LYS A 96 20.98 -8.02 -31.55
CA LYS A 96 21.87 -9.13 -31.14
C LYS A 96 23.28 -8.65 -30.78
N LYS A 97 23.83 -7.63 -31.49
CA LYS A 97 25.15 -7.07 -31.18
C LYS A 97 25.17 -6.24 -29.89
N ASN A 98 24.06 -5.58 -29.56
CA ASN A 98 23.96 -4.66 -28.42
C ASN A 98 23.19 -5.26 -27.22
N HIS A 99 22.90 -6.57 -27.23
CA HIS A 99 22.10 -7.21 -26.18
C HIS A 99 22.82 -7.19 -24.81
N PRO A 100 22.14 -6.87 -23.70
CA PRO A 100 22.78 -6.75 -22.38
C PRO A 100 23.45 -8.04 -21.90
N ASP A 101 22.94 -9.23 -22.25
CA ASP A 101 23.63 -10.49 -21.92
C ASP A 101 24.96 -10.69 -22.66
N ILE A 102 25.15 -10.06 -23.82
CA ILE A 102 26.38 -10.22 -24.62
C ILE A 102 27.40 -9.16 -24.20
N ASN A 103 26.94 -7.94 -23.88
CA ASN A 103 27.80 -6.82 -23.47
C ASN A 103 27.58 -6.46 -22.00
N LYS A 104 27.93 -7.37 -21.09
CA LYS A 104 27.77 -7.17 -19.64
C LYS A 104 28.74 -6.10 -19.11
N GLY A 105 28.24 -4.88 -18.91
CA GLY A 105 28.95 -3.79 -18.23
C GLY A 105 29.17 -2.49 -19.02
N ASP A 106 28.81 -2.45 -20.31
CA ASP A 106 28.99 -1.25 -21.14
C ASP A 106 27.73 -0.36 -21.22
N PRO A 107 27.65 0.81 -20.56
CA PRO A 107 26.49 1.71 -20.66
C PRO A 107 26.29 2.27 -22.08
N GLN A 108 27.35 2.24 -22.90
CA GLN A 108 27.28 2.59 -24.32
C GLN A 108 26.56 1.55 -25.18
N ALA A 109 26.52 0.27 -24.77
CA ALA A 109 25.77 -0.76 -25.47
C ALA A 109 24.26 -0.62 -25.20
N GLU A 110 23.90 -0.36 -23.95
CA GLU A 110 22.52 -0.11 -23.51
C GLU A 110 21.90 1.12 -24.21
N SER A 111 22.62 2.26 -24.23
CA SER A 111 22.16 3.46 -24.94
C SER A 111 21.96 3.23 -26.45
N LYS A 112 22.85 2.45 -27.08
CA LYS A 112 22.69 2.06 -28.50
C LYS A 112 21.53 1.09 -28.72
N PHE A 113 21.29 0.16 -27.80
CA PHE A 113 20.15 -0.76 -27.85
C PHE A 113 18.81 -0.01 -27.74
N GLN A 114 18.74 0.98 -26.84
CA GLN A 114 17.58 1.85 -26.69
C GLN A 114 17.30 2.65 -27.97
N ALA A 115 18.33 3.30 -28.54
CA ALA A 115 18.20 4.07 -29.79
C ALA A 115 17.80 3.20 -30.99
N VAL A 116 18.30 1.96 -31.08
CA VAL A 116 17.94 0.98 -32.12
C VAL A 116 16.49 0.50 -31.96
N SER A 117 15.99 0.40 -30.73
CA SER A 117 14.60 0.00 -30.44
C SER A 117 13.61 1.12 -30.76
N GLU A 118 13.92 2.35 -30.34
CA GLU A 118 13.18 3.58 -30.71
C GLU A 118 13.08 3.74 -32.23
N ALA A 119 14.19 3.53 -32.95
CA ALA A 119 14.22 3.58 -34.41
C ALA A 119 13.35 2.49 -35.08
N TYR A 120 13.30 1.28 -34.52
CA TYR A 120 12.47 0.20 -35.07
C TYR A 120 10.98 0.37 -34.74
N GLU A 121 10.62 0.99 -33.61
CA GLU A 121 9.20 1.27 -33.31
C GLU A 121 8.58 2.24 -34.33
N VAL A 122 9.35 3.22 -34.80
CA VAL A 122 8.90 4.21 -35.78
C VAL A 122 9.00 3.69 -37.22
N LEU A 123 10.09 3.01 -37.59
CA LEU A 123 10.32 2.53 -38.95
C LEU A 123 9.76 1.13 -39.25
N GLY A 124 9.40 0.36 -38.22
CA GLY A 124 8.88 -1.00 -38.32
C GLY A 124 7.44 -1.07 -38.79
N ASP A 125 6.60 -0.10 -38.43
CA ASP A 125 5.21 0.03 -38.90
C ASP A 125 5.15 0.96 -40.13
N GLU A 126 4.51 0.51 -41.21
CA GLU A 126 4.47 1.28 -42.46
C GLU A 126 3.75 2.64 -42.30
N ASN A 127 2.72 2.70 -41.46
CA ASN A 127 1.97 3.91 -41.18
C ASN A 127 2.80 4.94 -40.38
N LYS A 128 3.54 4.49 -39.35
CA LYS A 128 4.44 5.37 -38.57
C LYS A 128 5.63 5.83 -39.39
N ARG A 129 6.18 4.95 -40.23
CA ARG A 129 7.25 5.30 -41.18
C ARG A 129 6.81 6.41 -42.13
N ARG A 130 5.61 6.31 -42.72
CA ARG A 130 5.06 7.37 -43.59
C ARG A 130 4.91 8.71 -42.85
N GLN A 131 4.45 8.70 -41.60
CA GLN A 131 4.36 9.90 -40.76
C GLN A 131 5.75 10.50 -40.47
N TYR A 132 6.74 9.67 -40.13
CA TYR A 132 8.12 10.09 -39.91
C TYR A 132 8.79 10.62 -41.19
N ASP A 133 8.57 10.00 -42.34
CA ASP A 133 9.10 10.45 -43.63
C ASP A 133 8.45 11.78 -44.09
N GLN A 134 7.20 12.04 -43.70
CA GLN A 134 6.45 13.25 -44.06
C GLN A 134 6.71 14.45 -43.11
N PHE A 135 6.86 14.20 -41.81
CA PHE A 135 6.91 15.24 -40.77
C PHE A 135 8.20 15.24 -39.93
N GLY A 136 9.10 14.27 -40.14
CA GLY A 136 10.35 14.11 -39.40
C GLY A 136 10.15 13.69 -37.94
N THR A 137 11.24 13.74 -37.15
CA THR A 137 11.24 13.33 -35.74
C THR A 137 10.34 14.21 -34.84
N ALA A 138 9.87 15.37 -35.32
CA ALA A 138 9.01 16.29 -34.57
C ALA A 138 7.54 15.80 -34.44
N ALA A 139 7.11 14.82 -35.23
CA ALA A 139 5.72 14.34 -35.21
C ALA A 139 5.31 13.58 -33.94
N HIS A 140 6.29 13.09 -33.16
CA HIS A 140 6.06 12.37 -31.91
C HIS A 140 6.17 13.24 -30.65
N THR A 141 6.31 14.56 -30.81
CA THR A 141 6.28 15.52 -29.69
C THR A 141 5.05 16.42 -29.81
N GLU A 142 4.00 16.04 -29.08
CA GLU A 142 2.91 16.91 -28.61
C GLU A 142 2.31 17.90 -29.63
N PHE A 143 1.27 17.46 -30.34
CA PHE A 143 0.37 18.38 -31.06
C PHE A 143 -0.88 18.65 -30.19
N PRO A 144 -1.00 19.84 -29.56
CA PRO A 144 -2.14 20.14 -28.68
C PRO A 144 -3.33 20.67 -29.48
N GLY A 145 -4.27 19.78 -29.85
CA GLY A 145 -5.63 20.20 -30.22
C GLY A 145 -6.27 19.53 -31.44
N ALA A 146 -6.82 18.33 -31.24
CA ALA A 146 -8.05 17.86 -31.90
C ALA A 146 -8.56 16.63 -31.12
N GLY A 147 -9.74 16.72 -30.50
CA GLY A 147 -10.25 15.65 -29.65
C GLY A 147 -11.11 14.63 -30.39
N ALA A 148 -10.79 13.34 -30.26
CA ALA A 148 -11.76 12.23 -30.20
C ALA A 148 -11.06 10.92 -29.80
N ALA A 149 -11.58 10.24 -28.76
CA ALA A 149 -11.43 8.82 -28.41
C ALA A 149 -10.02 8.15 -28.38
N GLY A 150 -9.65 7.56 -27.24
CA GLY A 150 -8.57 6.56 -27.16
C GLY A 150 -7.28 6.98 -26.47
N GLY A 151 -7.35 7.71 -25.35
CA GLY A 151 -6.18 8.09 -24.56
C GLY A 151 -5.54 6.92 -23.81
N PHE A 152 -4.58 6.23 -24.42
CA PHE A 152 -3.64 5.36 -23.72
C PHE A 152 -2.80 6.20 -22.73
N HIS A 153 -2.80 5.83 -21.45
CA HIS A 153 -2.15 6.61 -20.42
C HIS A 153 -0.62 6.57 -20.57
N GLY A 154 0.06 7.70 -20.37
CA GLY A 154 1.43 7.89 -20.84
C GLY A 154 2.48 7.03 -20.13
N PHE A 155 3.41 6.48 -20.90
CA PHE A 155 4.71 6.04 -20.39
C PHE A 155 5.56 7.27 -20.08
N SER A 156 5.44 7.79 -18.87
CA SER A 156 6.36 8.77 -18.32
C SER A 156 6.89 8.30 -16.96
N SER A 157 8.21 8.14 -16.87
CA SER A 157 8.96 8.05 -15.62
C SER A 157 8.55 6.95 -14.61
N SER A 158 8.82 5.69 -14.96
CA SER A 158 9.21 4.68 -13.96
C SER A 158 9.99 3.53 -14.62
N SER A 159 10.92 2.95 -13.86
CA SER A 159 11.73 1.80 -14.27
C SER A 159 10.85 0.57 -14.47
N ILE A 160 10.67 0.14 -15.72
CA ILE A 160 9.90 -1.04 -16.10
C ILE A 160 10.85 -2.10 -16.63
N ASP A 161 10.79 -3.30 -16.05
CA ASP A 161 11.66 -4.43 -16.37
C ASP A 161 11.43 -4.89 -17.83
N PRO A 162 12.48 -5.12 -18.63
CA PRO A 162 12.32 -5.51 -20.04
C PRO A 162 11.59 -6.86 -20.23
N GLU A 163 11.51 -7.70 -19.20
CA GLU A 163 10.79 -8.98 -19.25
C GLU A 163 9.25 -8.81 -19.22
N GLU A 164 8.72 -7.79 -18.56
CA GLU A 164 7.26 -7.50 -18.57
C GLU A 164 6.81 -6.93 -19.93
N LEU A 165 7.62 -6.05 -20.53
CA LEU A 165 7.36 -5.52 -21.87
C LEU A 165 7.35 -6.66 -22.92
N PHE A 166 8.26 -7.63 -22.80
CA PHE A 166 8.32 -8.78 -23.69
C PHE A 166 7.12 -9.73 -23.52
N ARG A 167 6.66 -9.95 -22.28
CA ARG A 167 5.47 -10.77 -21.99
C ARG A 167 4.18 -10.18 -22.57
N ASN A 168 3.97 -8.87 -22.43
CA ASN A 168 2.77 -8.20 -22.93
C ASN A 168 2.70 -8.21 -24.47
N ILE A 169 3.84 -8.17 -25.17
CA ILE A 169 3.91 -8.25 -26.64
C ILE A 169 3.73 -9.70 -27.13
N PHE A 170 4.30 -10.70 -26.48
CA PHE A 170 4.19 -12.10 -26.93
C PHE A 170 2.85 -12.78 -26.60
N GLN A 171 2.08 -12.30 -25.63
CA GLN A 171 0.74 -12.83 -25.35
C GLN A 171 -0.31 -12.40 -26.40
N GLY A 172 -0.09 -11.30 -27.13
CA GLY A 172 -0.98 -10.82 -28.19
C GLY A 172 -1.06 -11.70 -29.44
N PHE A 173 -0.25 -12.76 -29.56
CA PHE A 173 -0.14 -13.59 -30.77
C PHE A 173 -0.96 -14.90 -30.73
N ARG A 174 -1.89 -15.07 -29.78
CA ARG A 174 -2.73 -16.29 -29.66
C ARG A 174 -4.22 -16.06 -29.37
N SER A 175 -4.90 -15.26 -30.19
CA SER A 175 -6.29 -15.55 -30.62
C SER A 175 -6.78 -14.53 -31.65
N GLY A 176 -7.04 -14.99 -32.87
CA GLY A 176 -7.74 -14.21 -33.89
C GLY A 176 -9.25 -14.42 -33.80
N PHE A 177 -9.92 -13.76 -32.85
CA PHE A 177 -11.36 -13.59 -32.83
C PHE A 177 -11.71 -12.15 -32.38
N PRO A 178 -12.77 -11.53 -32.90
CA PRO A 178 -13.12 -10.16 -32.57
C PRO A 178 -13.76 -10.09 -31.17
N GLU A 179 -13.00 -9.62 -30.19
CA GLU A 179 -13.48 -9.48 -28.82
C GLU A 179 -14.21 -8.14 -28.62
N SER A 180 -15.47 -8.11 -29.02
CA SER A 180 -16.42 -7.09 -28.57
C SER A 180 -16.89 -7.40 -27.13
N ASP A 181 -16.62 -6.49 -26.19
CA ASP A 181 -17.27 -6.38 -24.89
C ASP A 181 -17.34 -7.65 -24.00
N PHE A 182 -16.20 -8.35 -23.81
CA PHE A 182 -16.11 -9.44 -22.83
C PHE A 182 -15.64 -9.00 -21.41
N ALA A 183 -15.66 -7.69 -21.12
CA ALA A 183 -15.25 -7.14 -19.83
C ALA A 183 -16.21 -7.47 -18.65
N GLU A 184 -17.47 -7.84 -18.94
CA GLU A 184 -18.53 -8.06 -17.91
C GLU A 184 -19.03 -9.52 -17.87
N SER A 185 -18.25 -10.49 -18.37
CA SER A 185 -18.54 -11.91 -18.08
C SER A 185 -17.30 -12.79 -17.89
N GLN A 186 -16.27 -12.26 -17.21
CA GLN A 186 -15.33 -13.10 -16.47
C GLN A 186 -16.03 -13.69 -15.22
N GLN A 187 -17.11 -14.46 -15.45
CA GLN A 187 -17.55 -15.53 -14.57
C GLN A 187 -16.49 -16.63 -14.67
N SER A 188 -15.37 -16.31 -14.04
CA SER A 188 -14.24 -17.17 -13.83
C SER A 188 -14.74 -18.53 -13.37
N TYR A 189 -14.18 -19.60 -13.96
CA TYR A 189 -14.15 -20.92 -13.33
C TYR A 189 -13.26 -20.94 -12.07
N GLY A 190 -12.94 -19.75 -11.54
CA GLY A 190 -12.29 -19.54 -10.27
C GLY A 190 -13.08 -20.13 -9.12
N THR A 191 -12.29 -20.65 -8.19
CA THR A 191 -12.64 -20.87 -6.79
C THR A 191 -13.63 -19.81 -6.31
N HIS A 192 -14.77 -20.24 -5.76
CA HIS A 192 -15.74 -19.32 -5.16
C HIS A 192 -15.14 -18.76 -3.86
N GLU A 193 -14.31 -17.73 -4.02
CA GLU A 193 -13.64 -17.04 -2.92
C GLU A 193 -14.56 -15.98 -2.32
N VAL A 194 -14.81 -16.13 -1.02
CA VAL A 194 -15.68 -15.22 -0.27
C VAL A 194 -14.88 -14.64 0.88
N ALA A 195 -14.72 -13.31 0.89
CA ALA A 195 -14.14 -12.61 2.02
C ALA A 195 -15.15 -12.57 3.18
N MET A 196 -14.72 -12.97 4.38
CA MET A 196 -15.50 -12.82 5.61
C MET A 196 -14.79 -11.86 6.56
N ASP A 197 -15.37 -10.68 6.76
CA ASP A 197 -14.87 -9.73 7.74
C ASP A 197 -15.23 -10.19 9.16
N LEU A 198 -14.26 -10.15 10.08
CA LEU A 198 -14.37 -10.56 11.48
C LEU A 198 -13.84 -9.47 12.40
N THR A 199 -14.45 -9.30 13.57
CA THR A 199 -13.81 -8.52 14.64
C THR A 199 -12.67 -9.33 15.26
N PHE A 200 -11.70 -8.65 15.84
CA PHE A 200 -10.59 -9.29 16.57
C PHE A 200 -11.06 -10.33 17.60
N GLU A 201 -12.09 -9.97 18.39
CA GLU A 201 -12.67 -10.85 19.41
C GLU A 201 -13.37 -12.08 18.79
N GLN A 202 -14.04 -11.92 17.65
CA GLN A 202 -14.66 -13.03 16.91
C GLN A 202 -13.60 -14.01 16.37
N ALA A 203 -12.50 -13.50 15.81
CA ALA A 203 -11.39 -14.34 15.33
C ALA A 203 -10.66 -15.06 16.48
N ALA A 204 -10.46 -14.38 17.62
CA ALA A 204 -9.80 -14.97 18.78
C ALA A 204 -10.66 -16.05 19.48
N ARG A 205 -11.96 -15.79 19.67
CA ARG A 205 -12.88 -16.73 20.34
C ARG A 205 -13.36 -17.86 19.44
N GLY A 206 -13.42 -17.65 18.13
CA GLY A 206 -14.18 -18.48 17.19
C GLY A 206 -15.68 -18.21 17.28
N VAL A 207 -16.37 -18.29 16.15
CA VAL A 207 -17.82 -18.01 16.07
C VAL A 207 -18.43 -18.69 14.85
N ASN A 208 -19.68 -19.13 14.95
CA ASN A 208 -20.46 -19.54 13.78
C ASN A 208 -21.04 -18.28 13.14
N LYS A 209 -20.56 -17.91 11.94
CA LYS A 209 -20.99 -16.70 11.25
C LYS A 209 -21.70 -17.03 9.95
N ASP A 210 -22.87 -16.46 9.76
CA ASP A 210 -23.68 -16.68 8.57
C ASP A 210 -23.25 -15.78 7.42
N ILE A 211 -23.13 -16.34 6.22
CA ILE A 211 -22.92 -15.59 4.97
C ILE A 211 -24.05 -15.91 4.00
N ASN A 212 -24.55 -14.88 3.31
CA ASN A 212 -25.47 -15.03 2.18
C ASN A 212 -24.68 -15.16 0.88
N ILE A 213 -24.70 -16.34 0.25
CA ILE A 213 -23.93 -16.64 -0.96
C ILE A 213 -24.90 -16.88 -2.11
N SER A 214 -24.64 -16.25 -3.26
CA SER A 214 -25.36 -16.47 -4.51
C SER A 214 -24.82 -17.72 -5.21
N VAL A 215 -25.58 -18.81 -5.15
CA VAL A 215 -25.21 -20.11 -5.74
C VAL A 215 -26.20 -20.44 -6.85
N GLN A 216 -25.71 -20.88 -8.01
CA GLN A 216 -26.57 -21.52 -9.00
C GLN A 216 -27.08 -22.84 -8.45
N ASP A 217 -28.40 -22.95 -8.31
CA ASP A 217 -29.09 -24.15 -7.86
C ASP A 217 -30.22 -24.53 -8.81
N THR A 218 -30.81 -25.70 -8.61
CA THR A 218 -31.98 -26.17 -9.35
C THR A 218 -33.11 -25.14 -9.25
N CYS A 219 -33.74 -24.78 -10.37
CA CYS A 219 -34.84 -23.82 -10.39
C CYS A 219 -36.01 -24.36 -9.52
N PRO A 220 -36.51 -23.60 -8.52
CA PRO A 220 -37.48 -24.11 -7.56
C PRO A 220 -38.87 -24.29 -8.17
N SER A 221 -39.17 -23.60 -9.28
CA SER A 221 -40.45 -23.71 -9.98
C SER A 221 -40.52 -24.96 -10.86
N CYS A 222 -39.44 -25.31 -11.57
CA CYS A 222 -39.45 -26.46 -12.49
C CYS A 222 -38.69 -27.69 -11.98
N ASN A 223 -38.01 -27.61 -10.83
CA ASN A 223 -37.14 -28.66 -10.27
C ASN A 223 -36.21 -29.29 -11.31
N GLY A 224 -35.62 -28.46 -12.18
CA GLY A 224 -34.73 -28.88 -13.25
C GLY A 224 -35.40 -29.38 -14.54
N SER A 225 -36.73 -29.51 -14.61
CA SER A 225 -37.44 -29.98 -15.82
C SER A 225 -37.32 -29.05 -17.04
N ARG A 226 -36.92 -27.79 -16.81
CA ARG A 226 -36.86 -26.68 -17.78
C ARG A 226 -38.22 -26.21 -18.32
N SER A 227 -39.31 -26.91 -17.99
CA SER A 227 -40.67 -26.63 -18.43
C SER A 227 -41.49 -25.86 -17.38
N GLN A 228 -42.55 -25.17 -17.77
CA GLN A 228 -43.49 -24.57 -16.81
C GLN A 228 -44.13 -25.64 -15.91
N PRO A 229 -44.45 -25.34 -14.63
CA PRO A 229 -45.18 -26.27 -13.75
C PRO A 229 -46.46 -26.77 -14.41
N GLY A 230 -46.70 -28.09 -14.39
CA GLY A 230 -47.83 -28.73 -15.07
C GLY A 230 -47.57 -29.11 -16.54
N SER A 231 -46.71 -28.39 -17.25
CA SER A 231 -46.27 -28.79 -18.61
C SER A 231 -45.17 -29.87 -18.54
N LYS A 232 -45.34 -30.95 -19.30
CA LYS A 232 -44.36 -32.05 -19.37
C LYS A 232 -43.50 -31.95 -20.63
N PRO A 233 -42.18 -32.17 -20.56
CA PRO A 233 -41.31 -32.18 -21.73
C PRO A 233 -41.71 -33.34 -22.67
N VAL A 234 -41.99 -33.01 -23.93
CA VAL A 234 -42.51 -33.97 -24.92
C VAL A 234 -41.33 -34.68 -25.59
N LYS A 235 -41.45 -35.98 -25.92
CA LYS A 235 -40.42 -36.69 -26.71
C LYS A 235 -40.19 -35.96 -28.03
N CYS A 236 -38.92 -35.76 -28.41
CA CYS A 236 -38.59 -35.08 -29.65
C CYS A 236 -39.07 -35.88 -30.87
N SER A 237 -39.92 -35.29 -31.71
CA SER A 237 -40.53 -35.96 -32.88
C SER A 237 -39.57 -36.24 -34.04
N HIS A 238 -38.42 -35.56 -34.13
CA HIS A 238 -37.43 -35.83 -35.18
C HIS A 238 -36.55 -37.06 -34.88
N CYS A 239 -36.27 -37.32 -33.60
CA CYS A 239 -35.38 -38.42 -33.21
C CYS A 239 -36.10 -39.50 -32.38
N ASN A 240 -37.41 -39.38 -32.16
CA ASN A 240 -38.23 -40.25 -31.30
C ASN A 240 -37.61 -40.54 -29.91
N GLY A 241 -36.91 -39.56 -29.35
CA GLY A 241 -36.21 -39.68 -28.06
C GLY A 241 -34.83 -40.36 -28.09
N THR A 242 -34.26 -40.67 -29.25
CA THR A 242 -32.87 -41.18 -29.35
C THR A 242 -31.82 -40.11 -29.06
N GLY A 243 -32.10 -38.83 -29.39
CA GLY A 243 -31.21 -37.68 -29.23
C GLY A 243 -30.33 -37.37 -30.44
N TYR A 244 -30.31 -38.27 -31.43
CA TYR A 244 -29.47 -38.18 -32.63
C TYR A 244 -30.33 -38.29 -33.90
N GLU A 245 -29.86 -37.71 -34.98
CA GLU A 245 -30.43 -37.88 -36.33
C GLU A 245 -29.39 -38.56 -37.22
N SER A 246 -29.84 -39.47 -38.08
CA SER A 246 -28.96 -40.14 -39.05
C SER A 246 -29.09 -39.45 -40.41
N ILE A 247 -28.02 -38.80 -40.84
CA ILE A 247 -27.93 -38.15 -42.15
C ILE A 247 -27.21 -39.12 -43.10
N SER A 248 -27.95 -39.67 -44.05
CA SER A 248 -27.41 -40.45 -45.16
C SER A 248 -26.99 -39.50 -46.28
N THR A 249 -25.70 -39.37 -46.57
CA THR A 249 -25.20 -38.61 -47.73
C THR A 249 -24.38 -39.56 -48.60
N GLY A 250 -25.00 -40.03 -49.70
CA GLY A 250 -24.44 -41.10 -50.52
C GLY A 250 -24.31 -42.42 -49.74
N PRO A 251 -23.26 -43.22 -49.98
CA PRO A 251 -23.06 -44.52 -49.31
C PRO A 251 -22.64 -44.41 -47.82
N PHE A 252 -22.52 -43.19 -47.28
CA PHE A 252 -22.09 -42.96 -45.90
C PHE A 252 -23.25 -42.52 -45.01
N LEU A 253 -23.42 -43.23 -43.87
CA LEU A 253 -24.39 -42.91 -42.84
C LEU A 253 -23.69 -42.19 -41.67
N MET A 254 -23.93 -40.89 -41.53
CA MET A 254 -23.40 -40.10 -40.41
C MET A 254 -24.48 -39.89 -39.35
N ARG A 255 -24.12 -40.03 -38.07
CA ARG A 255 -25.01 -39.68 -36.94
C ARG A 255 -24.59 -38.32 -36.38
N SER A 256 -25.50 -37.34 -36.43
CA SER A 256 -25.33 -36.03 -35.80
C SER A 256 -26.28 -35.89 -34.60
N THR A 257 -26.03 -34.93 -33.73
CA THR A 257 -27.01 -34.56 -32.69
C THR A 257 -28.29 -34.06 -33.35
N CYS A 258 -29.45 -34.45 -32.82
CA CYS A 258 -30.74 -34.08 -33.40
C CYS A 258 -30.93 -32.55 -33.34
N ARG A 259 -31.15 -31.89 -34.47
CA ARG A 259 -31.22 -30.41 -34.57
C ARG A 259 -32.34 -29.79 -33.72
N ARG A 260 -33.39 -30.55 -33.39
CA ARG A 260 -34.55 -30.06 -32.63
C ARG A 260 -34.45 -30.21 -31.11
N CYS A 261 -33.57 -31.07 -30.61
CA CYS A 261 -33.39 -31.27 -29.16
C CYS A 261 -31.93 -31.18 -28.71
N HIS A 262 -30.96 -31.02 -29.61
CA HIS A 262 -29.54 -30.90 -29.29
C HIS A 262 -29.02 -32.01 -28.34
N GLY A 263 -29.57 -33.22 -28.48
CA GLY A 263 -29.24 -34.37 -27.63
C GLY A 263 -30.07 -34.55 -26.35
N THR A 264 -30.93 -33.60 -25.95
CA THR A 264 -31.76 -33.72 -24.72
C THR A 264 -32.86 -34.78 -24.80
N LYS A 265 -33.13 -35.34 -25.99
CA LYS A 265 -34.17 -36.35 -26.29
C LYS A 265 -35.62 -35.84 -26.16
N THR A 266 -35.85 -34.77 -25.43
CA THR A 266 -37.15 -34.12 -25.25
C THR A 266 -37.13 -32.66 -25.69
N VAL A 267 -38.27 -32.18 -26.18
CA VAL A 267 -38.50 -30.77 -26.53
C VAL A 267 -39.45 -30.19 -25.49
N VAL A 268 -39.03 -29.10 -24.87
CA VAL A 268 -39.87 -28.29 -23.99
C VAL A 268 -40.69 -27.36 -24.87
N LYS A 269 -42.02 -27.46 -24.82
CA LYS A 269 -42.91 -26.53 -25.53
C LYS A 269 -43.00 -25.19 -24.80
N ASP A 270 -43.25 -25.26 -23.49
CA ASP A 270 -43.47 -24.11 -22.63
C ASP A 270 -42.28 -23.98 -21.66
N PRO A 271 -41.27 -23.14 -21.98
CA PRO A 271 -40.09 -22.96 -21.12
C PRO A 271 -40.49 -22.33 -19.79
N CYS A 272 -39.85 -22.77 -18.70
CA CYS A 272 -40.12 -22.22 -17.37
C CYS A 272 -39.76 -20.74 -17.29
N ASN A 273 -40.74 -19.88 -17.01
CA ASN A 273 -40.57 -18.41 -16.94
C ASN A 273 -39.50 -17.96 -15.93
N VAL A 274 -39.28 -18.73 -14.85
CA VAL A 274 -38.37 -18.35 -13.75
C VAL A 274 -36.90 -18.69 -14.05
N CYS A 275 -36.63 -19.59 -14.99
CA CYS A 275 -35.26 -19.93 -15.41
C CYS A 275 -35.02 -19.78 -16.92
N GLU A 276 -36.02 -19.36 -17.69
CA GLU A 276 -36.01 -19.21 -19.15
C GLU A 276 -35.54 -20.50 -19.85
N GLY A 277 -36.00 -21.66 -19.36
CA GLY A 277 -35.60 -22.97 -19.87
C GLY A 277 -34.19 -23.45 -19.49
N ARG A 278 -33.40 -22.69 -18.71
CA ARG A 278 -32.06 -23.12 -18.25
C ARG A 278 -32.12 -24.30 -17.26
N GLY A 279 -33.18 -24.36 -16.44
CA GLY A 279 -33.40 -25.38 -15.41
C GLY A 279 -32.72 -25.10 -14.06
N THR A 280 -31.80 -24.14 -14.03
CA THR A 280 -31.14 -23.61 -12.82
C THR A 280 -31.41 -22.12 -12.66
N THR A 281 -31.36 -21.63 -11.42
CA THR A 281 -31.44 -20.20 -11.10
C THR A 281 -30.38 -19.82 -10.06
N VAL A 282 -29.98 -18.55 -10.03
CA VAL A 282 -29.10 -18.04 -8.97
C VAL A 282 -29.95 -17.80 -7.73
N GLN A 283 -29.71 -18.59 -6.68
CA GLN A 283 -30.40 -18.45 -5.40
C GLN A 283 -29.44 -17.87 -4.36
N ARG A 284 -29.92 -16.94 -3.53
CA ARG A 284 -29.21 -16.51 -2.32
C ARG A 284 -29.47 -17.52 -1.21
N LYS A 285 -28.46 -18.33 -0.88
CA LYS A 285 -28.51 -19.26 0.24
C LYS A 285 -27.73 -18.69 1.43
N LYS A 286 -28.35 -18.73 2.60
CA LYS A 286 -27.70 -18.45 3.88
C LYS A 286 -26.92 -19.70 4.31
N VAL A 287 -25.61 -19.57 4.48
CA VAL A 287 -24.72 -20.68 4.88
C VAL A 287 -24.00 -20.28 6.15
N THR A 288 -24.15 -21.11 7.20
CA THR A 288 -23.45 -20.93 8.47
C THR A 288 -22.04 -21.48 8.34
N VAL A 289 -21.06 -20.61 8.55
CA VAL A 289 -19.63 -20.95 8.44
C VAL A 289 -19.04 -21.03 9.84
N PRO A 290 -18.49 -22.19 10.26
CA PRO A 290 -17.77 -22.29 11.52
C PRO A 290 -16.39 -21.62 11.40
N VAL A 291 -16.18 -20.52 12.11
CA VAL A 291 -14.87 -19.87 12.22
C VAL A 291 -14.12 -20.50 13.39
N PRO A 292 -12.99 -21.20 13.16
CA PRO A 292 -12.22 -21.76 14.27
C PRO A 292 -11.64 -20.67 15.16
N ALA A 293 -11.45 -20.98 16.44
CA ALA A 293 -10.82 -20.06 17.39
C ALA A 293 -9.34 -19.87 17.08
N GLY A 294 -8.89 -18.62 17.05
CA GLY A 294 -7.50 -18.24 16.82
C GLY A 294 -7.12 -17.91 15.38
N VAL A 295 -8.10 -17.84 14.47
CA VAL A 295 -7.90 -17.53 13.04
C VAL A 295 -7.05 -16.27 12.82
N GLU A 296 -6.18 -16.33 11.81
CA GLU A 296 -5.30 -15.23 11.39
C GLU A 296 -5.89 -14.42 10.24
N ASP A 297 -5.40 -13.19 10.07
CA ASP A 297 -5.80 -12.32 8.97
C ASP A 297 -5.32 -12.90 7.62
N GLY A 298 -6.21 -12.94 6.63
CA GLY A 298 -5.95 -13.54 5.33
C GLY A 298 -6.02 -15.08 5.30
N GLN A 299 -6.22 -15.76 6.42
CA GLN A 299 -6.32 -17.22 6.48
C GLN A 299 -7.56 -17.72 5.68
N THR A 300 -7.37 -18.76 4.89
CA THR A 300 -8.44 -19.35 4.05
C THR A 300 -8.90 -20.70 4.58
N VAL A 301 -10.22 -20.89 4.74
CA VAL A 301 -10.84 -22.19 5.03
C VAL A 301 -11.66 -22.67 3.84
N ARG A 302 -11.46 -23.93 3.45
CA ARG A 302 -12.21 -24.63 2.40
C ARG A 302 -13.45 -25.28 3.01
N MET A 303 -14.62 -25.01 2.43
CA MET A 303 -15.91 -25.57 2.88
C MET A 303 -16.69 -26.12 1.69
N SER A 304 -17.13 -27.37 1.80
CA SER A 304 -17.92 -28.04 0.75
C SER A 304 -19.41 -27.75 0.89
N LEU A 305 -20.04 -27.26 -0.18
CA LEU A 305 -21.49 -27.11 -0.26
C LEU A 305 -22.19 -28.40 -0.71
N PRO A 306 -23.49 -28.59 -0.40
CA PRO A 306 -24.28 -29.75 -0.84
C PRO A 306 -24.24 -29.99 -2.36
N ASN A 307 -24.14 -28.93 -3.16
CA ASN A 307 -24.15 -28.98 -4.62
C ASN A 307 -22.77 -29.36 -5.23
N LYS A 308 -21.89 -30.04 -4.46
CA LYS A 308 -20.51 -30.40 -4.84
C LYS A 308 -19.64 -29.22 -5.31
N LYS A 309 -20.00 -28.00 -4.92
CA LYS A 309 -19.19 -26.80 -5.11
C LYS A 309 -18.41 -26.51 -3.83
N GLU A 310 -17.20 -26.01 -3.99
CA GLU A 310 -16.32 -25.68 -2.88
C GLU A 310 -16.24 -24.16 -2.74
N LEU A 311 -16.30 -23.70 -1.49
CA LEU A 311 -16.12 -22.31 -1.12
C LEU A 311 -14.77 -22.16 -0.44
N PHE A 312 -14.02 -21.13 -0.83
CA PHE A 312 -12.78 -20.73 -0.19
C PHE A 312 -13.06 -19.45 0.59
N ILE A 313 -13.13 -19.55 1.90
CA ILE A 313 -13.53 -18.44 2.76
C ILE A 313 -12.28 -17.79 3.31
N LYS A 314 -11.98 -16.59 2.83
CA LYS A 314 -10.82 -15.81 3.26
C LYS A 314 -11.23 -14.90 4.41
N PHE A 315 -10.71 -15.16 5.60
CA PHE A 315 -10.99 -14.33 6.77
C PHE A 315 -10.22 -13.01 6.67
N LYS A 316 -10.91 -11.90 6.98
CA LYS A 316 -10.32 -10.57 7.13
C LYS A 316 -10.55 -10.12 8.57
N VAL A 317 -9.49 -10.00 9.36
CA VAL A 317 -9.60 -9.70 10.79
C VAL A 317 -9.35 -8.21 11.04
N ALA A 318 -10.40 -7.50 11.46
CA ALA A 318 -10.30 -6.10 11.81
C ALA A 318 -9.34 -5.89 12.99
N ARG A 319 -8.40 -4.94 12.84
CA ARG A 319 -7.47 -4.54 13.91
C ARG A 319 -8.26 -4.00 15.11
N SER A 320 -7.84 -4.39 16.31
CA SER A 320 -8.45 -3.93 17.57
C SER A 320 -7.69 -2.73 18.15
N ASN A 321 -8.41 -1.84 18.83
CA ASN A 321 -7.81 -0.67 19.49
C ASN A 321 -7.21 -1.00 20.88
N TYR A 322 -7.58 -2.13 21.48
CA TYR A 322 -7.22 -2.48 22.86
C TYR A 322 -6.19 -3.61 22.95
N PHE A 323 -6.40 -4.66 22.15
CA PHE A 323 -5.47 -5.79 21.98
C PHE A 323 -4.66 -5.63 20.68
N ARG A 324 -3.36 -5.88 20.77
CA ARG A 324 -2.47 -6.11 19.62
C ARG A 324 -2.05 -7.58 19.65
N ARG A 325 -2.14 -8.28 18.53
CA ARG A 325 -1.75 -9.69 18.41
C ARG A 325 -0.29 -9.81 17.98
N ASP A 326 0.43 -10.74 18.60
CA ASP A 326 1.76 -11.18 18.21
C ASP A 326 1.77 -12.72 18.20
N GLY A 327 1.56 -13.31 17.01
CA GLY A 327 1.33 -14.75 16.86
C GLY A 327 0.13 -15.25 17.67
N ALA A 328 0.37 -16.10 18.68
CA ALA A 328 -0.64 -16.59 19.61
C ALA A 328 -0.80 -15.71 20.87
N ASP A 329 0.17 -14.85 21.13
CA ASP A 329 0.20 -13.98 22.30
C ASP A 329 -0.53 -12.66 21.99
N ILE A 330 -0.99 -11.99 23.04
CA ILE A 330 -1.63 -10.68 22.92
C ILE A 330 -0.98 -9.67 23.85
N HIS A 331 -0.85 -8.45 23.36
CA HIS A 331 -0.44 -7.29 24.11
C HIS A 331 -1.62 -6.36 24.33
N SER A 332 -1.83 -5.90 25.56
CA SER A 332 -2.68 -4.73 25.82
C SER A 332 -1.97 -3.71 26.68
N ASP A 333 -2.28 -2.44 26.45
CA ASP A 333 -1.75 -1.33 27.22
C ASP A 333 -2.70 -1.03 28.39
N VAL A 334 -2.27 -1.29 29.63
CA VAL A 334 -3.08 -1.14 30.85
C VAL A 334 -2.69 0.13 31.59
N ALA A 335 -3.63 1.06 31.70
CA ALA A 335 -3.44 2.31 32.44
C ALA A 335 -3.68 2.10 33.95
N ILE A 336 -2.67 2.34 34.78
CA ILE A 336 -2.74 2.28 36.25
C ILE A 336 -2.60 3.68 36.86
N SER A 337 -3.09 3.89 38.08
CA SER A 337 -2.91 5.18 38.78
C SER A 337 -1.50 5.31 39.39
N LEU A 338 -1.06 6.54 39.65
CA LEU A 338 0.20 6.81 40.37
C LEU A 338 0.24 6.07 41.72
N SER A 339 -0.84 6.14 42.49
CA SER A 339 -0.94 5.49 43.80
C SER A 339 -0.85 3.96 43.71
N GLN A 340 -1.45 3.35 42.68
CA GLN A 340 -1.35 1.90 42.42
C GLN A 340 0.07 1.49 41.98
N ALA A 341 0.78 2.35 41.26
CA ALA A 341 2.17 2.09 40.86
C ALA A 341 3.11 2.10 42.08
N LEU A 342 2.95 3.09 42.97
CA LEU A 342 3.77 3.25 44.17
C LEU A 342 3.45 2.20 45.24
N LEU A 343 2.19 2.11 45.67
CA LEU A 343 1.76 1.28 46.81
C LEU A 343 1.38 -0.15 46.41
N GLY A 344 1.29 -0.44 45.11
CA GLY A 344 0.70 -1.67 44.59
C GLY A 344 -0.83 -1.66 44.66
N GLY A 345 -1.43 -2.82 44.40
CA GLY A 345 -2.88 -3.01 44.51
C GLY A 345 -3.40 -4.08 43.58
N SER A 346 -4.66 -3.96 43.17
CA SER A 346 -5.27 -4.80 42.13
C SER A 346 -6.01 -3.96 41.10
N ILE A 347 -6.05 -4.46 39.86
CA ILE A 347 -6.77 -3.85 38.75
C ILE A 347 -7.54 -4.92 37.98
N LYS A 348 -8.73 -4.60 37.48
CA LYS A 348 -9.48 -5.44 36.54
C LYS A 348 -9.11 -5.05 35.12
N VAL A 349 -8.63 -6.02 34.35
CA VAL A 349 -8.16 -5.87 32.96
C VAL A 349 -9.08 -6.70 32.07
N LYS A 350 -9.44 -6.18 30.89
CA LYS A 350 -10.23 -6.96 29.94
C LYS A 350 -9.35 -8.04 29.32
N GLY A 351 -9.68 -9.31 29.55
CA GLY A 351 -9.08 -10.44 28.84
C GLY A 351 -9.87 -10.78 27.57
N LEU A 352 -9.39 -11.76 26.80
CA LEU A 352 -10.08 -12.21 25.58
C LEU A 352 -11.39 -12.93 25.87
N TYR A 353 -11.47 -13.72 26.94
CA TYR A 353 -12.63 -14.54 27.27
C TYR A 353 -13.40 -14.01 28.48
N GLU A 354 -12.68 -13.49 29.48
CA GLU A 354 -13.18 -13.02 30.78
C GLU A 354 -12.40 -11.78 31.25
N ASP A 355 -12.94 -11.04 32.22
CA ASP A 355 -12.19 -9.96 32.88
C ASP A 355 -11.22 -10.56 33.92
N LEU A 356 -9.95 -10.16 33.84
CA LEU A 356 -8.85 -10.70 34.64
C LEU A 356 -8.50 -9.73 35.78
N ALA A 357 -8.48 -10.23 37.02
CA ALA A 357 -8.00 -9.47 38.18
C ALA A 357 -6.49 -9.65 38.33
N VAL A 358 -5.73 -8.57 38.13
CA VAL A 358 -4.27 -8.57 38.15
C VAL A 358 -3.76 -7.82 39.37
N LYS A 359 -2.86 -8.45 40.13
CA LYS A 359 -2.18 -7.82 41.27
C LYS A 359 -0.97 -7.03 40.75
N ILE A 360 -0.88 -5.75 41.13
CA ILE A 360 0.23 -4.86 40.85
C ILE A 360 1.14 -4.85 42.09
N ALA A 361 2.44 -5.06 41.89
CA ALA A 361 3.43 -4.96 42.95
C ALA A 361 3.70 -3.48 43.31
N PRO A 362 4.02 -3.15 44.58
CA PRO A 362 4.53 -1.82 44.91
C PRO A 362 5.82 -1.52 44.14
N GLY A 363 6.05 -0.26 43.79
CA GLY A 363 7.19 0.18 42.98
C GLY A 363 7.14 -0.23 41.50
N THR A 364 5.96 -0.54 40.94
CA THR A 364 5.85 -0.92 39.52
C THR A 364 6.08 0.29 38.60
N SER A 365 7.10 0.23 37.74
CA SER A 365 7.45 1.31 36.82
C SER A 365 6.61 1.31 35.53
N SER A 366 6.57 2.44 34.82
CA SER A 366 5.95 2.52 33.49
C SER A 366 6.66 1.61 32.48
N HIS A 367 5.88 1.01 31.59
CA HIS A 367 6.27 0.01 30.58
C HIS A 367 6.75 -1.35 31.15
N THR A 368 6.58 -1.58 32.46
CA THR A 368 6.70 -2.93 33.04
C THR A 368 5.74 -3.89 32.31
N LYS A 369 6.24 -5.06 31.93
CA LYS A 369 5.47 -6.12 31.29
C LYS A 369 5.07 -7.18 32.32
N ILE A 370 3.77 -7.39 32.52
CA ILE A 370 3.26 -8.54 33.29
C ILE A 370 2.72 -9.57 32.31
N ARG A 371 3.25 -10.81 32.38
CA ARG A 371 2.73 -11.96 31.62
C ARG A 371 1.62 -12.64 32.41
N LEU A 372 0.49 -12.89 31.76
CA LEU A 372 -0.59 -13.75 32.24
C LEU A 372 -0.59 -15.02 31.39
N GLU A 373 -0.12 -16.12 31.98
CA GLU A 373 0.12 -17.37 31.26
C GLU A 373 -1.19 -18.03 30.78
N GLY A 374 -1.21 -18.47 29.53
CA GLY A 374 -2.37 -19.17 28.94
C GLY A 374 -3.65 -18.33 28.78
N LYS A 375 -3.57 -17.01 28.95
CA LYS A 375 -4.71 -16.07 28.78
C LYS A 375 -4.77 -15.39 27.41
N GLY A 376 -3.92 -15.80 26.47
CA GLY A 376 -3.88 -15.31 25.09
C GLY A 376 -4.79 -16.07 24.13
N ILE A 377 -4.41 -16.10 22.84
CA ILE A 377 -5.23 -16.70 21.78
C ILE A 377 -4.97 -18.22 21.71
N LYS A 378 -6.03 -18.99 21.43
CA LYS A 378 -5.88 -20.44 21.16
C LYS A 378 -5.07 -20.67 19.89
N ARG A 379 -4.09 -21.57 19.93
CA ARG A 379 -3.31 -21.94 18.73
C ARG A 379 -4.19 -22.76 17.77
N VAL A 380 -4.17 -22.44 16.47
CA VAL A 380 -4.97 -23.13 15.45
C VAL A 380 -4.36 -24.49 15.07
N SER A 381 -3.03 -24.53 14.96
CA SER A 381 -2.25 -25.71 14.53
C SER A 381 -1.71 -26.58 15.67
N SER A 382 -1.90 -26.17 16.93
CA SER A 382 -1.27 -26.79 18.09
C SER A 382 -2.17 -26.73 19.31
N TYR A 383 -1.97 -27.63 20.27
CA TYR A 383 -2.70 -27.58 21.53
C TYR A 383 -2.22 -26.40 22.41
N GLY A 384 -3.13 -25.88 23.23
CA GLY A 384 -2.87 -24.81 24.18
C GLY A 384 -3.20 -23.39 23.68
N TYR A 385 -2.88 -22.43 24.54
CA TYR A 385 -3.11 -21.00 24.37
C TYR A 385 -1.77 -20.26 24.37
N GLY A 386 -1.72 -19.08 23.76
CA GLY A 386 -0.67 -18.10 24.03
C GLY A 386 -0.89 -17.34 25.34
N ASP A 387 -0.05 -16.35 25.58
CA ASP A 387 -0.06 -15.53 26.80
C ASP A 387 -0.69 -14.15 26.58
N HIS A 388 -1.13 -13.52 27.67
CA HIS A 388 -1.55 -12.11 27.67
C HIS A 388 -0.52 -11.24 28.38
N ILE A 389 0.21 -10.45 27.59
CA ILE A 389 1.30 -9.57 28.03
C ILE A 389 0.75 -8.16 28.23
N LEU A 390 0.66 -7.74 29.48
CA LEU A 390 0.18 -6.41 29.87
C LEU A 390 1.35 -5.42 29.90
N ASN A 391 1.31 -4.40 29.05
CA ASN A 391 2.21 -3.26 29.14
C ASN A 391 1.59 -2.23 30.10
N ILE A 392 2.20 -2.04 31.28
CA ILE A 392 1.70 -1.09 32.27
C ILE A 392 2.04 0.34 31.86
N LYS A 393 1.09 1.26 31.96
CA LYS A 393 1.30 2.70 31.73
C LYS A 393 0.75 3.49 32.91
N ILE A 394 1.58 4.31 33.55
CA ILE A 394 1.13 5.14 34.67
C ILE A 394 0.36 6.34 34.10
N LYS A 395 -0.94 6.43 34.41
CA LYS A 395 -1.80 7.54 33.99
C LYS A 395 -1.73 8.68 35.00
N ILE A 396 -0.96 9.70 34.69
CA ILE A 396 -0.86 10.94 35.47
C ILE A 396 -2.11 11.81 35.22
N PRO A 397 -2.83 12.27 36.26
CA PRO A 397 -3.98 13.15 36.11
C PRO A 397 -3.55 14.57 35.70
N GLN A 398 -4.18 15.12 34.66
CA GLN A 398 -3.86 16.44 34.10
C GLN A 398 -4.37 17.63 34.95
N LYS A 399 -5.30 17.38 35.88
CA LYS A 399 -5.85 18.38 36.80
C LYS A 399 -5.85 17.79 38.20
N LEU A 400 -5.22 18.50 39.13
CA LEU A 400 -5.12 18.14 40.55
C LEU A 400 -5.90 19.16 41.38
N SER A 401 -6.65 18.70 42.38
CA SER A 401 -7.26 19.57 43.38
C SER A 401 -6.18 20.19 44.29
N GLN A 402 -6.48 21.30 44.98
CA GLN A 402 -5.54 21.92 45.93
C GLN A 402 -4.99 20.92 46.96
N LYS A 403 -5.86 20.07 47.52
CA LYS A 403 -5.46 19.00 48.47
C LYS A 403 -4.52 17.97 47.83
N GLN A 404 -4.80 17.56 46.58
CA GLN A 404 -3.94 16.61 45.86
C GLN A 404 -2.59 17.23 45.50
N LYS A 405 -2.57 18.51 45.09
CA LYS A 405 -1.32 19.25 44.86
C LYS A 405 -0.48 19.29 46.14
N ALA A 406 -1.08 19.71 47.27
CA ALA A 406 -0.38 19.78 48.54
C ALA A 406 0.23 18.44 48.98
N LEU A 407 -0.48 17.32 48.77
CA LEU A 407 0.03 15.97 49.04
C LEU A 407 1.20 15.57 48.12
N VAL A 408 1.10 15.86 46.81
CA VAL A 408 2.18 15.56 45.85
C VAL A 408 3.40 16.45 46.09
N THR A 409 3.20 17.72 46.46
CA THR A 409 4.28 18.63 46.85
C THR A 409 4.97 18.12 48.12
N ALA A 410 4.23 17.78 49.17
CA ALA A 410 4.80 17.21 50.40
C ALA A 410 5.52 15.87 50.15
N PHE A 411 5.06 15.05 49.20
CA PHE A 411 5.76 13.84 48.77
C PHE A 411 7.09 14.17 48.08
N ALA A 412 7.11 15.15 47.16
CA ALA A 412 8.33 15.60 46.47
C ALA A 412 9.37 16.23 47.43
N GLU A 413 8.97 16.73 48.60
CA GLU A 413 9.90 17.16 49.66
C GLU A 413 10.65 15.98 50.32
N LEU A 414 10.14 14.76 50.18
CA LEU A 414 10.74 13.55 50.76
C LEU A 414 11.58 12.75 49.74
N GLU A 415 11.53 13.09 48.44
CA GLU A 415 12.29 12.40 47.40
C GLU A 415 13.74 12.91 47.33
N THR A 416 14.72 12.07 47.72
CA THR A 416 16.15 12.44 47.73
C THR A 416 16.81 12.38 46.35
N ASP A 417 16.35 11.50 45.47
CA ASP A 417 17.08 11.07 44.27
C ASP A 417 16.45 11.63 42.97
N THR A 418 15.85 12.82 43.04
CA THR A 418 15.17 13.44 41.89
C THR A 418 16.17 14.14 40.93
N PRO A 419 16.25 13.74 39.65
CA PRO A 419 17.09 14.44 38.68
C PRO A 419 16.43 15.75 38.22
N GLY A 420 16.93 16.88 38.70
CA GLY A 420 16.53 18.22 38.26
C GLY A 420 15.91 19.06 39.38
N SER A 421 14.86 19.82 39.06
CA SER A 421 14.14 20.69 40.01
C SER A 421 12.63 20.49 39.88
N VAL A 422 11.95 20.25 41.01
CA VAL A 422 10.48 20.17 41.06
C VAL A 422 9.88 21.57 41.24
N GLU A 423 8.90 21.94 40.41
CA GLU A 423 8.24 23.24 40.54
C GLU A 423 7.54 23.39 41.90
N GLY A 424 7.85 24.48 42.61
CA GLY A 424 7.31 24.80 43.93
C GLY A 424 8.20 24.38 45.10
N VAL A 425 9.09 23.40 44.93
CA VAL A 425 10.00 22.89 45.97
C VAL A 425 11.40 23.49 45.76
N VAL A 426 11.79 24.46 46.60
CA VAL A 426 13.12 25.09 46.50
C VAL A 426 14.07 24.48 47.52
N LEU A 427 15.07 23.73 47.04
CA LEU A 427 16.22 23.32 47.84
C LEU A 427 17.09 24.56 48.11
N THR A 428 17.17 25.01 49.36
CA THR A 428 18.12 26.06 49.74
C THR A 428 19.52 25.47 49.95
N ASN A 429 20.55 26.30 49.79
CA ASN A 429 21.97 25.91 49.98
C ASN A 429 22.31 25.37 51.39
N GLN A 430 21.36 25.41 52.33
CA GLN A 430 21.48 24.86 53.70
C GLN A 430 20.81 23.48 53.84
N GLY A 431 20.39 22.84 52.75
CA GLY A 431 19.64 21.57 52.77
C GLY A 431 18.19 21.69 53.26
N LYS A 432 17.74 22.90 53.63
CA LYS A 432 16.36 23.15 54.06
C LYS A 432 15.47 23.34 52.84
N ILE A 433 14.36 22.63 52.83
CA ILE A 433 13.38 22.65 51.76
C ILE A 433 12.39 23.80 52.01
N ALA A 434 12.45 24.81 51.13
CA ALA A 434 11.61 26.00 51.21
C ALA A 434 10.56 25.95 50.08
N THR A 435 9.40 25.38 50.38
CA THR A 435 8.30 25.32 49.42
C THR A 435 7.44 26.58 49.49
N THR A 436 7.23 27.22 48.35
CA THR A 436 6.28 28.34 48.23
C THR A 436 4.85 27.82 48.10
N GLY A 437 4.07 27.87 49.17
CA GLY A 437 2.62 27.97 49.09
C GLY A 437 1.76 27.08 50.00
N ASP A 438 0.51 27.51 50.10
CA ASP A 438 -0.72 26.84 50.56
C ASP A 438 -0.76 26.27 51.99
N ASP A 439 -1.74 26.74 52.78
CA ASP A 439 -2.03 26.30 54.17
C ASP A 439 -2.08 24.78 54.34
N TYR A 440 -2.56 24.06 53.32
CA TYR A 440 -2.64 22.60 53.34
C TYR A 440 -1.27 21.92 53.40
N VAL A 441 -0.22 22.48 52.77
CA VAL A 441 1.14 21.93 52.84
C VAL A 441 1.69 22.06 54.26
N TYR A 442 1.46 23.22 54.90
CA TYR A 442 1.85 23.44 56.29
C TYR A 442 1.15 22.46 57.25
N GLN A 443 -0.15 22.25 57.08
CA GLN A 443 -0.92 21.26 57.87
C GLN A 443 -0.36 19.84 57.69
N ILE A 444 -0.03 19.43 56.46
CA ILE A 444 0.56 18.11 56.19
C ILE A 444 1.93 17.97 56.88
N ARG A 445 2.80 18.99 56.80
CA ARG A 445 4.11 18.96 57.50
C ARG A 445 3.98 18.87 59.01
N ALA A 446 3.04 19.60 59.61
CA ALA A 446 2.82 19.58 61.05
C ALA A 446 2.35 18.20 61.56
N VAL A 447 1.65 17.43 60.71
CA VAL A 447 1.25 16.04 61.01
C VAL A 447 2.39 15.04 60.78
N LEU A 448 3.21 15.23 59.73
CA LEU A 448 4.33 14.33 59.42
C LEU A 448 5.54 14.52 60.33
N ASN A 449 5.78 15.75 60.80
CA ASN A 449 6.81 16.09 61.77
C ASN A 449 6.14 16.61 63.06
N PRO A 450 5.51 15.74 63.87
CA PRO A 450 5.07 16.15 65.19
C PRO A 450 6.31 16.51 66.00
N VAL A 451 6.48 17.81 66.29
CA VAL A 451 7.51 18.27 67.22
C VAL A 451 7.25 17.59 68.56
N ASP A 452 8.26 16.94 69.15
CA ASP A 452 8.17 16.24 70.43
C ASP A 452 7.83 17.19 71.59
N SER A 453 6.56 17.57 71.70
CA SER A 453 6.04 18.51 72.71
C SER A 453 5.99 17.93 74.13
N ASN A 454 6.70 16.84 74.38
CA ASN A 454 6.80 16.15 75.68
C ASN A 454 8.11 16.42 76.42
N VAL A 455 9.03 17.24 75.88
CA VAL A 455 10.35 17.50 76.51
C VAL A 455 10.35 18.70 77.47
N GLU A 456 9.37 19.62 77.42
CA GLU A 456 9.38 20.84 78.24
C GLU A 456 8.57 20.78 79.54
N SER A 457 7.77 19.74 79.78
CA SER A 457 6.94 19.62 80.99
C SER A 457 7.69 19.09 82.23
N SER A 458 8.90 18.53 82.07
CA SER A 458 9.68 17.91 83.15
C SER A 458 10.66 18.85 83.86
N LYS A 459 10.94 20.05 83.33
CA LYS A 459 11.90 21.01 83.92
C LYS A 459 11.29 22.03 84.90
N LYS A 460 10.00 21.95 85.22
CA LYS A 460 9.29 22.93 86.09
C LYS A 460 8.88 22.41 87.47
N LYS A 461 9.49 21.31 87.96
CA LYS A 461 9.23 20.76 89.31
C LYS A 461 10.43 20.66 90.25
N ASN A 462 11.65 20.95 89.79
CA ASN A 462 12.84 21.06 90.62
C ASN A 462 13.48 22.43 90.40
N GLY A 463 13.18 23.39 91.27
CA GLY A 463 13.66 24.77 91.24
C GLY A 463 13.08 25.55 92.41
#